data_AF-X1HFL8-F1
#
_entry.id   AF-X1HFL8-F1
#
_cell.length_a   1.000
_cell.length_b   1.000
_cell.length_c   1.000
_cell.angle_alpha   90.00
_cell.angle_beta   90.00
_cell.angle_gamma   90.00
#
_symmetry.space_group_name_H-M   'P 1'
#
loop_
_entity.id
_entity.type
_entity.pdbx_description
1 polymer ?
#
loop_
_entity_poly.entity_id
_entity_poly.type
_entity_poly.pdbx_seq_one_letter_code
_entity_poly.pdbx_strand_id
1 'polypeptide(L)'
;MAEKIYSEGVILRLSQYLKYIVQLKELGKRTATSGDISSNTGVNSAEVRRDLIYFGIKGKRGVGFNINSLINSFNKILGYDRSVRIALIGAG
;
A
#
# COMPACT_ATOMS: atom_id res chain seq x y z
N MET A 1 1.24 -21.55 -2.31
CA MET A 1 1.67 -20.18 -1.92
C MET A 1 0.98 -19.89 -0.60
N ALA A 2 1.69 -19.89 0.52
CA ALA A 2 1.08 -19.79 1.84
C ALA A 2 0.33 -18.46 1.99
N GLU A 3 -0.91 -18.52 2.44
CA GLU A 3 -1.71 -17.33 2.75
C GLU A 3 -1.12 -16.69 4.01
N LYS A 4 -0.42 -15.57 3.82
CA LYS A 4 0.22 -14.85 4.92
C LYS A 4 -0.84 -14.02 5.62
N ILE A 5 -1.18 -14.40 6.86
CA ILE A 5 -2.13 -13.65 7.68
C ILE A 5 -1.43 -12.36 8.14
N TYR A 6 -1.96 -11.22 7.72
CA TYR A 6 -1.49 -9.89 8.13
C TYR A 6 -2.27 -9.43 9.37
N SER A 7 -1.60 -8.74 10.28
CA SER A 7 -2.28 -8.07 11.41
C SER A 7 -3.25 -7.00 10.88
N GLU A 8 -4.40 -6.84 11.54
CA GLU A 8 -5.41 -5.84 11.21
C GLU A 8 -4.82 -4.42 11.12
N GLY A 9 -3.96 -4.03 12.07
CA GLY A 9 -3.32 -2.72 12.06
C GLY A 9 -2.40 -2.50 10.86
N VAL A 10 -1.76 -3.56 10.36
CA VAL A 10 -0.89 -3.51 9.18
C VAL A 10 -1.73 -3.33 7.91
N ILE A 11 -2.89 -3.97 7.80
CA ILE A 11 -3.82 -3.81 6.67
C ILE A 11 -4.44 -2.41 6.63
N LEU A 12 -4.79 -1.85 7.79
CA LEU A 12 -5.32 -0.49 7.88
C LEU A 12 -4.28 0.54 7.39
N ARG A 13 -3.03 0.43 7.84
CA ARG A 13 -1.92 1.27 7.37
C ARG A 13 -1.66 1.10 5.88
N LEU A 14 -1.72 -0.14 5.37
CA LEU A 14 -1.55 -0.41 3.95
C LEU A 14 -2.57 0.35 3.08
N SER A 15 -3.82 0.39 3.53
CA SER A 15 -4.90 1.13 2.86
C SER A 15 -4.63 2.64 2.85
N GLN A 16 -4.11 3.19 3.95
CA GLN A 16 -3.69 4.60 4.03
C GLN A 16 -2.51 4.89 3.10
N TYR A 17 -1.51 4.01 3.06
CA TYR A 17 -0.37 4.14 2.14
C TYR A 17 -0.84 4.14 0.68
N LEU A 18 -1.73 3.22 0.31
CA LEU A 18 -2.26 3.12 -1.05
C LEU A 18 -2.96 4.42 -1.47
N LYS A 19 -3.83 4.97 -0.60
CA LYS A 19 -4.52 6.24 -0.88
C LYS A 19 -3.52 7.36 -1.21
N TYR A 20 -2.47 7.51 -0.41
CA TYR A 20 -1.47 8.55 -0.65
C TYR A 20 -0.61 8.28 -1.90
N ILE A 21 -0.21 7.03 -2.14
CA ILE A 21 0.60 6.70 -3.33
C ILE A 21 -0.19 6.93 -4.62
N VAL A 22 -1.50 6.70 -4.62
CA VAL A 22 -2.39 7.06 -5.74
C VAL A 22 -2.39 8.56 -5.97
N GLN A 23 -2.48 9.37 -4.91
CA GLN A 23 -2.35 10.83 -5.03
C GLN A 23 -0.99 11.25 -5.62
N LEU A 24 0.11 10.62 -5.19
CA LEU A 24 1.44 10.88 -5.76
C LEU A 24 1.50 10.53 -7.26
N LYS A 25 0.80 9.47 -7.69
CA LYS A 25 0.68 9.11 -9.10
C LYS A 25 -0.09 10.17 -9.89
N GLU A 26 -1.20 10.67 -9.35
CA GLU A 26 -2.00 11.73 -9.96
C GLU A 26 -1.20 13.04 -10.10
N LEU A 27 -0.33 13.32 -9.14
CA LEU A 27 0.62 14.45 -9.18
C LEU A 27 1.81 14.23 -10.15
N GLY A 28 1.82 13.13 -10.91
CA GLY A 28 2.85 12.82 -11.90
C GLY A 28 4.18 12.33 -11.32
N LYS A 29 4.26 12.05 -10.01
CA LYS A 29 5.48 11.47 -9.42
C LYS A 29 5.65 10.03 -9.87
N ARG A 30 6.91 9.63 -10.08
CA ARG A 30 7.28 8.26 -10.48
C ARG A 30 7.84 7.43 -9.32
N THR A 31 8.40 8.09 -8.33
CA THR A 31 9.03 7.48 -7.16
C THR A 31 8.53 8.11 -5.88
N ALA A 32 8.48 7.31 -4.81
CA ALA A 32 8.15 7.74 -3.46
C ALA A 32 9.17 7.14 -2.49
N THR A 33 9.60 7.91 -1.50
CA THR A 33 10.43 7.43 -0.40
C THR A 33 9.57 7.04 0.80
N SER A 34 10.13 6.31 1.76
CA SER A 34 9.42 6.04 3.03
C SER A 34 9.14 7.33 3.81
N GLY A 35 9.98 8.37 3.64
CA GLY A 35 9.75 9.70 4.18
C GLY A 35 8.55 10.38 3.54
N ASP A 36 8.41 10.32 2.20
CA ASP A 36 7.26 10.89 1.51
C ASP A 36 5.95 10.28 2.03
N ILE A 37 5.91 8.94 2.18
CA ILE A 37 4.75 8.20 2.67
C ILE A 37 4.45 8.59 4.12
N SER A 38 5.49 8.65 4.95
CA SER A 38 5.38 9.02 6.37
C SER A 38 4.73 10.39 6.59
N SER A 39 5.11 11.40 5.79
CA SER A 39 4.66 12.78 5.94
C SER A 39 3.15 12.97 5.78
N ASN A 40 2.48 12.11 4.99
CA ASN A 40 1.03 12.25 4.76
C ASN A 40 0.21 11.17 5.49
N THR A 41 0.82 10.06 5.90
CA THR A 41 0.08 8.97 6.57
C THR A 41 0.14 9.07 8.09
N GLY A 42 0.99 9.94 8.65
CA GLY A 42 1.20 10.07 10.10
C GLY A 42 1.93 8.87 10.72
N VAL A 43 2.41 7.94 9.90
CA VAL A 43 3.18 6.77 10.33
C VAL A 43 4.65 7.09 10.19
N ASN A 44 5.48 6.77 11.18
CA ASN A 44 6.92 7.03 11.11
C ASN A 44 7.57 6.26 9.93
N SER A 45 8.48 6.92 9.19
CA SER A 45 9.26 6.35 8.08
C SER A 45 9.93 5.00 8.41
N ALA A 46 10.38 4.81 9.65
CA ALA A 46 10.94 3.53 10.10
C ALA A 46 9.90 2.40 10.11
N GLU A 47 8.66 2.70 10.49
CA GLU A 47 7.56 1.75 10.49
C GLU A 47 7.03 1.49 9.07
N VAL A 48 6.90 2.53 8.25
CA VAL A 48 6.62 2.38 6.81
C VAL A 48 7.64 1.44 6.15
N ARG A 49 8.93 1.62 6.44
CA ARG A 49 9.98 0.76 5.90
C ARG A 49 9.85 -0.69 6.38
N ARG A 50 9.55 -0.91 7.67
CA ARG A 50 9.29 -2.25 8.21
C ARG A 50 8.09 -2.91 7.54
N ASP A 51 7.00 -2.17 7.36
CA ASP A 51 5.80 -2.66 6.68
C ASP A 51 6.13 -3.06 5.23
N LEU A 52 6.79 -2.19 4.46
CA LEU A 52 7.18 -2.48 3.07
C LEU A 52 8.09 -3.71 2.97
N ILE A 53 9.05 -3.87 3.88
CA ILE A 53 9.89 -5.07 3.97
C ILE A 53 9.04 -6.31 4.33
N TYR A 54 8.09 -6.17 5.25
CA TYR A 54 7.20 -7.25 5.67
C TYR A 54 6.31 -7.78 4.53
N PHE A 55 5.94 -6.89 3.59
CA PHE A 55 5.26 -7.21 2.34
C PHE A 55 6.19 -7.68 1.20
N GLY A 56 7.51 -7.71 1.43
CA GLY A 56 8.49 -8.12 0.42
C GLY A 56 8.75 -7.10 -0.68
N ILE A 57 8.33 -5.84 -0.48
CA ILE A 57 8.49 -4.76 -1.46
C ILE A 57 9.90 -4.18 -1.31
N LYS A 58 10.67 -4.27 -2.40
CA LYS A 58 12.04 -3.76 -2.45
C LYS A 58 12.07 -2.39 -3.15
N GLY A 59 12.66 -1.41 -2.48
CA GLY A 59 13.01 -0.12 -3.06
C GLY A 59 14.42 -0.11 -3.63
N LYS A 60 14.75 0.90 -4.42
CA LYS A 60 16.11 1.16 -4.91
C LYS A 60 16.79 2.18 -3.99
N ARG A 61 17.98 1.84 -3.48
CA ARG A 61 18.75 2.68 -2.56
C ARG A 61 19.03 4.05 -3.23
N GLY A 62 18.74 5.14 -2.52
CA GLY A 62 18.90 6.52 -3.03
C GLY A 62 17.79 7.02 -3.96
N VAL A 63 16.86 6.16 -4.41
CA VAL A 63 15.78 6.54 -5.34
C VAL A 63 14.39 6.36 -4.72
N GLY A 64 14.23 5.37 -3.83
CA GLY A 64 12.96 5.03 -3.22
C GLY A 64 12.23 3.91 -3.97
N PHE A 65 10.91 3.94 -3.94
CA PHE A 65 10.03 2.92 -4.47
C PHE A 65 9.33 3.44 -5.73
N ASN A 66 9.16 2.59 -6.74
CA ASN A 66 8.37 2.94 -7.91
C ASN A 66 6.89 2.96 -7.55
N ILE A 67 6.21 4.06 -7.87
CA ILE A 67 4.80 4.28 -7.51
C ILE A 67 3.86 3.27 -8.19
N ASN A 68 4.07 2.97 -9.47
CA ASN A 68 3.23 1.99 -10.18
C ASN A 68 3.43 0.58 -9.63
N SER A 69 4.68 0.19 -9.34
CA SER A 69 4.97 -1.10 -8.72
C SER A 69 4.35 -1.21 -7.33
N LEU A 70 4.41 -0.15 -6.52
CA LEU A 70 3.78 -0.10 -5.19
C LEU A 70 2.27 -0.33 -5.27
N ILE A 71 1.57 0.42 -6.13
CA ILE A 71 0.12 0.30 -6.31
C ILE A 71 -0.24 -1.13 -6.71
N ASN A 72 0.48 -1.72 -7.67
CA ASN A 72 0.23 -3.10 -8.10
C ASN A 72 0.45 -4.12 -6.96
N SER A 73 1.53 -3.98 -6.18
CA SER A 73 1.79 -4.85 -5.04
C SER A 73 0.69 -4.72 -3.98
N PHE A 74 0.28 -3.50 -3.65
CA PHE A 74 -0.75 -3.24 -2.65
C PHE A 74 -2.12 -3.73 -3.09
N ASN A 75 -2.51 -3.52 -4.35
CA ASN A 75 -3.75 -4.06 -4.89
C ASN A 75 -3.80 -5.59 -4.79
N LYS A 76 -2.69 -6.27 -5.09
CA LYS A 76 -2.59 -7.72 -4.96
C LYS A 76 -2.69 -8.21 -3.51
N ILE A 77 -2.10 -7.47 -2.57
CA ILE A 77 -2.16 -7.80 -1.13
C ILE A 77 -3.58 -7.58 -0.57
N LEU A 78 -4.24 -6.48 -0.97
CA LEU A 78 -5.59 -6.12 -0.54
C LEU A 78 -6.70 -6.87 -1.31
N GLY A 79 -6.35 -7.62 -2.36
CA GLY A 79 -7.30 -8.37 -3.17
C GLY A 79 -8.11 -7.54 -4.16
N TYR A 80 -7.70 -6.29 -4.42
CA TYR A 80 -8.31 -5.41 -5.44
C TYR A 80 -8.09 -5.90 -6.88
N ASP A 81 -7.25 -6.93 -7.08
CA ASP A 81 -7.08 -7.61 -8.37
C ASP A 81 -8.17 -8.66 -8.66
N ARG A 82 -9.13 -8.88 -7.73
CA ARG A 82 -10.15 -9.92 -7.83
C ARG A 82 -11.54 -9.32 -7.86
N SER A 83 -12.43 -9.87 -8.68
CA SER A 83 -13.85 -9.55 -8.63
C SER A 83 -14.48 -10.17 -7.38
N VAL A 84 -14.98 -9.34 -6.48
CA VAL A 84 -15.70 -9.79 -5.29
C VAL A 84 -17.19 -9.81 -5.62
N ARG A 85 -17.86 -10.96 -5.43
CA ARG A 85 -19.31 -11.04 -5.55
C ARG A 85 -19.92 -10.52 -4.25
N ILE A 86 -20.57 -9.36 -4.34
CA ILE A 86 -21.29 -8.74 -3.23
C ILE A 86 -22.79 -8.98 -3.39
N ALA A 87 -23.49 -9.26 -2.28
CA ALA A 87 -24.94 -9.32 -2.23
C ALA A 87 -25.41 -8.39 -1.12
N LEU A 88 -26.33 -7.48 -1.45
CA LEU A 88 -26.99 -6.60 -0.49
C LEU A 88 -28.31 -7.27 -0.08
N ILE A 89 -28.50 -7.54 1.21
CA ILE A 89 -29.75 -8.08 1.75
C ILE A 89 -30.43 -6.99 2.57
N GLY A 90 -31.65 -6.62 2.16
CA GLY A 90 -32.35 -5.45 2.70
C GLY A 90 -31.95 -4.17 1.96
N ALA A 91 -32.68 -3.84 0.91
CA ALA A 91 -32.65 -2.54 0.23
C ALA A 91 -33.99 -1.84 0.44
N GLY A 92 -34.44 -1.81 1.70
CA GLY A 92 -35.64 -1.12 2.15
C GLY A 92 -35.32 0.29 2.61
#